data_AF-A0A4Y2HIC7-F1
#
_entry.id   AF-A0A4Y2HIC7-F1
#
_cell.length_a   1.000
_cell.length_b   1.000
_cell.length_c   1.000
_cell.angle_alpha   90.00
_cell.angle_beta   90.00
_cell.angle_gamma   90.00
#
_symmetry.space_group_name_H-M   'P 1'
#
loop_
_entity.id
_entity.type
_entity.pdbx_description
1 polymer ?
#
loop_
_entity_poly.entity_id
_entity_poly.type
_entity_poly.pdbx_seq_one_letter_code
_entity_poly.pdbx_strand_id
1 'polypeptide(L)'
;MKKKIKSLTIHLSIFNIINQISTTEPYKEDNSLIFFTDGSKTEMGTESSYCALENGIKVLEWKGKLEKFRTVFQAKLMGLKEEIIRASQGNELTKISTDSLSSVMAVLDPHTPHQLVRDIQFLLTQNRNILVR
;
A
#
# COMPACT_ATOMS: atom_id res chain seq x y z
N MET A 1 23.31 4.03 20.67
CA MET A 1 23.20 5.22 19.80
C MET A 1 21.90 5.12 19.00
N LYS A 2 20.81 5.80 19.43
CA LYS A 2 19.51 5.75 18.75
C LYS A 2 19.54 6.69 17.54
N LYS A 3 19.50 6.14 16.33
CA LYS A 3 19.35 6.92 15.09
C LYS A 3 17.93 7.51 15.08
N LYS A 4 17.83 8.80 15.41
CA LYS A 4 16.59 9.58 15.32
C LYS A 4 16.36 9.86 13.84
N ILE A 5 15.45 9.11 13.20
CA ILE A 5 15.06 9.36 11.82
C ILE A 5 14.38 10.74 11.80
N LYS A 6 14.97 11.68 11.04
CA LYS A 6 14.41 13.01 10.85
C LYS A 6 13.01 12.85 10.27
N SER A 7 12.02 13.49 10.90
CA SER A 7 10.68 13.64 10.35
C SER A 7 10.82 14.22 8.93
N LEU A 8 10.49 13.43 7.92
CA LEU A 8 10.48 13.88 6.54
C LEU A 8 9.21 14.70 6.37
N THR A 9 9.31 16.01 6.54
CA THR A 9 8.26 16.96 6.17
C THR A 9 8.18 16.97 4.65
N ILE A 10 7.36 16.09 4.08
CA ILE A 10 7.02 16.16 2.65
C ILE A 10 6.30 17.49 2.47
N HIS A 11 6.96 18.45 1.81
CA HIS A 11 6.35 19.73 1.49
C HIS A 11 5.15 19.48 0.56
N LEU A 12 4.00 20.10 0.84
CA LEU A 12 2.73 19.80 0.17
C LEU A 12 2.80 19.92 -1.37
N SER A 13 3.71 20.75 -1.89
CA SER A 13 3.95 20.87 -3.34
C SER A 13 4.63 19.66 -3.99
N ILE A 14 5.22 18.75 -3.21
CA ILE A 14 5.79 17.47 -3.67
C ILE A 14 4.74 16.35 -3.61
N PHE A 15 3.62 16.56 -2.92
CA PHE A 15 2.54 15.59 -2.74
C PHE A 15 1.70 15.46 -4.03
N ASN A 16 2.30 14.96 -5.10
CA ASN A 16 1.65 14.72 -6.39
C ASN A 16 1.17 13.26 -6.53
N ILE A 17 0.96 12.55 -5.42
CA ILE A 17 0.38 11.19 -5.44
C ILE A 17 -1.13 11.22 -5.69
N ILE A 18 -1.78 12.39 -5.65
CA ILE A 18 -3.22 12.57 -5.95
C ILE A 18 -3.55 12.03 -7.34
N ASN A 19 -2.62 12.13 -8.30
CA ASN A 19 -2.80 11.58 -9.65
C ASN A 19 -2.53 10.07 -9.74
N GLN A 20 -1.91 9.47 -8.71
CA GLN A 20 -1.63 8.04 -8.64
C GLN A 20 -2.70 7.26 -7.87
N ILE A 21 -3.51 7.94 -7.05
CA ILE A 21 -4.48 7.29 -6.16
C ILE A 21 -5.91 7.64 -6.58
N SER A 22 -6.76 6.63 -6.72
CA SER A 22 -8.18 6.79 -7.00
C SER A 22 -9.03 6.04 -5.97
N THR A 23 -10.25 6.51 -5.69
CA THR A 23 -11.23 5.83 -4.81
C THR A 23 -12.44 5.30 -5.57
N THR A 24 -12.37 5.24 -6.90
CA THR A 24 -13.49 4.80 -7.75
C THR A 24 -13.45 3.27 -7.99
N GLU A 25 -14.50 2.64 -8.53
CA GLU A 25 -14.60 1.16 -8.69
C GLU A 25 -13.33 0.52 -9.30
N PRO A 26 -12.84 -0.65 -8.86
CA PRO A 26 -11.59 -1.25 -9.36
C PRO A 26 -11.48 -1.31 -10.89
N TYR A 27 -10.25 -1.28 -11.42
CA TYR A 27 -10.02 -1.24 -12.87
C TYR A 27 -10.70 -2.43 -13.57
N LYS A 28 -11.49 -2.16 -14.62
CA LYS A 28 -12.19 -3.17 -15.44
C LYS A 28 -11.37 -3.64 -16.66
N GLU A 29 -10.12 -3.19 -16.78
CA GLU A 29 -9.29 -3.47 -17.96
C GLU A 29 -8.57 -4.82 -17.86
N ASP A 30 -8.52 -5.51 -19.00
CA ASP A 30 -7.63 -6.65 -19.26
C ASP A 30 -6.17 -6.23 -18.98
N ASN A 31 -5.43 -7.09 -18.27
CA ASN A 31 -4.03 -6.90 -17.82
C ASN A 31 -3.82 -5.96 -16.62
N SER A 32 -4.85 -5.66 -15.83
CA SER A 32 -4.66 -5.01 -14.53
C SER A 32 -4.45 -6.04 -13.41
N LEU A 33 -3.43 -5.83 -12.57
CA LEU A 33 -3.19 -6.66 -11.39
C LEU A 33 -4.13 -6.20 -10.25
N ILE A 34 -5.04 -7.07 -9.84
CA ILE A 34 -5.96 -6.79 -8.74
C ILE A 34 -5.37 -7.39 -7.47
N PHE A 35 -5.19 -6.58 -6.44
CA PHE A 35 -4.66 -7.03 -5.16
C PHE A 35 -5.73 -7.08 -4.09
N PHE A 36 -5.71 -8.16 -3.34
CA PHE A 36 -6.55 -8.32 -2.17
C PHE A 36 -5.65 -8.29 -0.97
N THR A 37 -5.94 -7.39 -0.03
CA THR A 37 -5.16 -7.25 1.20
C THR A 37 -6.00 -7.74 2.36
N ASP A 38 -5.51 -8.76 3.04
CA ASP A 38 -6.12 -9.23 4.27
C ASP A 38 -5.21 -8.95 5.47
N GLY A 39 -5.87 -8.76 6.60
CA GLY A 39 -5.23 -8.48 7.87
C GLY A 39 -5.99 -9.18 8.98
N SER A 40 -5.31 -10.02 9.74
CA SER A 40 -5.89 -10.73 10.86
C SER A 40 -5.22 -10.30 12.17
N LYS A 41 -5.97 -10.37 13.27
CA LYS A 41 -5.45 -10.13 14.60
C LYS A 41 -5.92 -11.21 15.55
N THR A 42 -4.97 -11.83 16.24
CA THR A 42 -5.19 -12.82 17.29
C THR A 42 -4.45 -12.41 18.56
N GLU A 43 -4.65 -13.12 19.67
CA GLU A 43 -3.85 -12.92 20.89
C GLU A 43 -2.36 -13.19 20.67
N MET A 44 -2.02 -14.02 19.68
CA MET A 44 -0.66 -14.42 19.33
C MET A 44 0.05 -13.39 18.45
N GLY A 45 -0.69 -12.44 17.88
CA GLY A 45 -0.14 -11.33 17.10
C GLY A 45 -1.04 -10.91 15.95
N THR A 46 -0.48 -10.06 15.09
CA THR A 46 -1.17 -9.55 13.90
C THR A 46 -0.48 -10.13 12.67
N GLU A 47 -1.25 -10.44 11.65
CA GLU A 47 -0.73 -10.95 10.38
C GLU A 47 -1.32 -10.15 9.24
N SER A 48 -0.56 -10.01 8.16
CA SER A 48 -1.01 -9.46 6.89
C SER A 48 -0.74 -10.47 5.80
N SER A 49 -1.64 -10.52 4.84
CA SER A 49 -1.42 -11.23 3.59
C SER A 49 -1.89 -10.37 2.44
N TYR A 50 -1.36 -10.66 1.26
CA TYR A 50 -1.98 -10.22 0.03
C TYR A 50 -1.94 -11.32 -1.01
N CYS A 51 -2.88 -11.27 -1.95
CA CYS A 51 -2.78 -12.01 -3.20
C CYS A 51 -3.03 -11.09 -4.38
N ALA A 52 -2.44 -11.43 -5.52
CA ALA A 52 -2.65 -10.73 -6.77
C ALA A 52 -3.37 -11.64 -7.76
N LEU A 53 -4.39 -11.10 -8.42
CA LEU A 53 -5.07 -11.72 -9.54
C LEU A 53 -4.71 -10.99 -10.82
N GLU A 54 -4.38 -11.76 -11.86
CA GLU A 54 -4.28 -11.29 -13.23
C GLU A 54 -5.35 -12.04 -14.04
N ASN A 55 -6.25 -11.30 -14.68
CA ASN A 55 -7.39 -11.87 -15.43
C ASN A 55 -8.19 -12.90 -14.61
N GLY A 56 -8.35 -12.64 -13.31
CA GLY A 56 -9.05 -13.51 -12.35
C GLY A 56 -8.25 -14.72 -11.85
N ILE A 57 -7.03 -14.94 -12.32
CA ILE A 57 -6.16 -16.05 -11.91
C ILE A 57 -5.17 -15.56 -10.85
N LYS A 58 -5.04 -16.28 -9.74
CA LYS A 58 -4.05 -15.96 -8.71
C LYS A 58 -2.63 -16.18 -9.23
N VAL A 59 -1.86 -15.11 -9.34
CA VAL A 59 -0.47 -15.14 -9.84
C VAL A 59 0.55 -14.91 -8.73
N LEU A 60 0.17 -14.24 -7.64
CA LEU A 60 1.08 -13.96 -6.51
C LEU A 60 0.37 -14.10 -5.16
N GLU A 61 1.15 -14.41 -4.14
CA GLU A 61 0.74 -14.44 -2.74
C GLU A 61 1.91 -14.04 -1.83
N TRP A 62 1.60 -13.30 -0.78
CA TRP A 62 2.54 -12.97 0.28
C TRP A 62 1.85 -13.05 1.64
N LYS A 63 2.61 -13.42 2.67
CA LYS A 63 2.18 -13.45 4.06
C LYS A 63 3.30 -12.89 4.93
N GLY A 64 2.95 -11.99 5.84
CA GLY A 64 3.88 -11.41 6.80
C GLY A 64 3.28 -11.33 8.18
N LYS A 65 4.05 -11.78 9.17
CA LYS A 65 3.70 -11.61 10.58
C LYS A 65 4.17 -10.24 11.06
N LEU A 66 3.26 -9.54 11.70
CA LEU A 66 3.47 -8.22 12.28
C LEU A 66 3.71 -8.34 13.79
N GLU A 67 4.28 -7.29 14.38
CA GLU A 67 4.47 -7.21 15.83
C GLU A 67 3.13 -7.34 16.57
N LYS A 68 3.18 -7.92 17.78
CA LYS A 68 2.00 -8.38 18.55
C LYS A 68 0.90 -7.32 18.75
N PHE A 69 1.26 -6.04 18.75
CA PHE A 69 0.37 -4.93 19.06
C PHE A 69 -0.19 -4.19 17.84
N ARG A 70 0.06 -4.65 16.61
CA ARG A 70 -0.47 -3.97 15.42
C ARG A 70 -1.98 -4.18 15.27
N THR A 71 -2.63 -3.32 14.50
CA THR A 71 -4.06 -3.41 14.20
C THR A 71 -4.29 -4.09 12.86
N VAL A 72 -5.50 -4.60 12.61
CA VAL A 72 -5.91 -5.10 11.28
C VAL A 72 -5.71 -4.02 10.21
N PHE A 73 -6.02 -2.76 10.53
CA PHE A 73 -5.77 -1.64 9.61
C PHE A 73 -4.29 -1.47 9.26
N GLN A 74 -3.39 -1.54 10.25
CA GLN A 74 -1.94 -1.51 10.01
C GLN A 74 -1.46 -2.73 9.22
N ALA A 75 -2.12 -3.89 9.37
CA ALA A 75 -1.84 -5.06 8.58
C ALA A 75 -2.18 -4.84 7.11
N LYS A 76 -3.39 -4.35 6.81
CA LYS A 76 -3.78 -4.02 5.43
C LYS A 76 -2.87 -2.97 4.79
N LEU A 77 -2.48 -1.93 5.54
CA LEU A 77 -1.48 -0.96 5.07
C LEU A 77 -0.11 -1.59 4.81
N MET A 78 0.30 -2.59 5.60
CA MET A 78 1.56 -3.29 5.36
C MET A 78 1.50 -4.11 4.07
N GLY A 79 0.41 -4.85 3.84
CA GLY A 79 0.22 -5.58 2.59
C GLY A 79 0.32 -4.65 1.36
N LEU A 80 -0.33 -3.48 1.43
CA LEU A 80 -0.24 -2.48 0.36
C LEU A 80 1.20 -1.95 0.18
N LYS A 81 1.92 -1.67 1.28
CA LYS A 81 3.32 -1.20 1.22
C LYS A 81 4.23 -2.22 0.55
N GLU A 82 4.14 -3.48 0.94
CA GLU A 82 4.98 -4.56 0.39
C GLU A 82 4.72 -4.75 -1.10
N GLU A 83 3.47 -4.62 -1.52
CA GLU A 83 3.15 -4.69 -2.95
C GLU A 83 3.72 -3.51 -3.74
N ILE A 84 3.61 -2.28 -3.22
CA ILE A 84 4.23 -1.12 -3.88
C ILE A 84 5.75 -1.30 -4.00
N ILE A 85 6.40 -1.87 -2.97
CA ILE A 85 7.84 -2.21 -3.03
C ILE A 85 8.10 -3.23 -4.13
N ARG A 86 7.28 -4.27 -4.26
CA ARG A 86 7.41 -5.26 -5.33
C ARG A 86 7.20 -4.63 -6.72
N ALA A 87 6.10 -3.91 -6.92
CA ALA A 87 5.78 -3.22 -8.15
C ALA A 87 6.88 -2.22 -8.56
N SER A 88 7.53 -1.57 -7.58
CA SER A 88 8.66 -0.65 -7.83
C SER A 88 9.91 -1.31 -8.41
N GLN A 89 10.01 -2.64 -8.40
CA GLN A 89 11.12 -3.37 -9.04
C GLN A 89 10.96 -3.43 -10.57
N GLY A 90 9.73 -3.24 -11.07
CA GLY A 90 9.42 -3.16 -12.50
C GLY A 90 9.41 -1.72 -13.00
N ASN A 91 9.67 -1.55 -14.30
CA ASN A 91 9.59 -0.24 -14.97
C ASN A 91 8.25 -0.03 -15.70
N GLU A 92 7.39 -1.04 -15.72
CA GLU A 92 6.10 -1.00 -16.42
C GLU A 92 5.04 -0.28 -15.59
N LEU A 93 4.03 0.27 -16.27
CA LEU A 93 2.87 0.86 -15.60
C LEU A 93 2.14 -0.25 -14.83
N THR A 94 2.16 -0.16 -13.51
CA THR A 94 1.51 -1.14 -12.64
C THR A 94 0.28 -0.53 -12.00
N LYS A 95 -0.88 -1.13 -12.27
CA LYS A 95 -2.14 -0.77 -11.63
C LYS A 95 -2.36 -1.74 -10.46
N ILE A 96 -2.46 -1.18 -9.26
CA ILE A 96 -2.77 -1.88 -8.02
C ILE A 96 -4.21 -1.53 -7.66
N SER A 97 -5.10 -2.51 -7.61
CA SER A 97 -6.40 -2.33 -6.94
C SER A 97 -6.32 -2.93 -5.54
N THR A 98 -6.91 -2.31 -4.52
CA THR A 98 -7.05 -2.82 -3.15
C THR A 98 -8.50 -2.84 -2.72
N ASP A 99 -8.89 -3.87 -1.95
CA ASP A 99 -10.21 -3.99 -1.33
C ASP A 99 -10.39 -3.06 -0.11
N SER A 100 -9.32 -2.41 0.35
CA SER A 100 -9.30 -1.62 1.57
C SER A 100 -9.43 -0.13 1.28
N LEU A 101 -10.67 0.35 1.10
CA LEU A 101 -10.95 1.78 0.91
C LEU A 101 -10.35 2.64 2.04
N SER A 102 -10.33 2.14 3.27
CA SER A 102 -9.71 2.84 4.41
C SER A 102 -8.21 3.03 4.24
N SER A 103 -7.51 2.06 3.65
CA SER A 103 -6.08 2.17 3.35
C SER A 103 -5.84 3.25 2.31
N VAL A 104 -6.63 3.26 1.23
CA VAL A 104 -6.55 4.25 0.14
C VAL A 104 -6.80 5.66 0.67
N MET A 105 -7.87 5.85 1.44
CA MET A 105 -8.21 7.15 2.04
C MET A 105 -7.12 7.64 3.00
N ALA A 106 -6.52 6.75 3.78
CA ALA A 106 -5.42 7.14 4.67
C ALA A 106 -4.19 7.59 3.88
N VAL A 107 -3.83 6.89 2.80
CA VAL A 107 -2.70 7.30 1.94
C VAL A 107 -2.98 8.61 1.22
N LEU A 108 -4.25 8.92 0.90
CA LEU A 108 -4.63 10.21 0.34
C LEU A 108 -4.49 11.38 1.32
N ASP A 109 -4.46 11.17 2.63
CA ASP A 109 -4.30 12.24 3.62
C ASP A 109 -2.83 12.72 3.71
N PRO A 110 -2.48 13.90 3.16
CA PRO A 110 -1.12 14.41 3.21
C PRO A 110 -0.66 14.81 4.62
N HIS A 111 -1.60 15.01 5.55
CA HIS A 111 -1.32 15.47 6.91
C HIS A 111 -1.24 14.33 7.92
N THR A 112 -1.36 13.08 7.47
CA THR A 112 -1.37 11.90 8.32
C THR A 112 -0.17 11.84 9.28
N PRO A 113 -0.38 11.62 10.59
CA PRO A 113 0.71 11.39 11.53
C PRO A 113 1.25 9.96 11.46
N HIS A 114 0.61 9.07 10.69
CA HIS A 114 0.96 7.65 10.65
C HIS A 114 2.20 7.40 9.79
N GLN A 115 3.29 6.95 10.43
CA GLN A 115 4.56 6.71 9.74
C GLN A 115 4.45 5.70 8.59
N LEU A 116 3.68 4.61 8.77
CA LEU A 116 3.49 3.61 7.72
C LEU A 116 2.82 4.21 6.47
N VAL A 117 1.88 5.13 6.67
CA VAL A 117 1.22 5.84 5.57
C VAL A 117 2.20 6.78 4.87
N ARG A 118 3.02 7.52 5.63
CA ARG A 118 4.09 8.37 5.06
C ARG A 118 5.10 7.58 4.25
N ASP A 119 5.46 6.39 4.69
CA ASP A 119 6.34 5.49 3.93
C ASP A 119 5.71 5.10 2.59
N ILE A 120 4.42 4.77 2.57
CA ILE A 120 3.67 4.45 1.33
C ILE A 120 3.62 5.67 0.41
N GLN A 121 3.27 6.84 0.94
CA GLN A 121 3.25 8.09 0.18
C GLN A 121 4.61 8.40 -0.45
N PHE A 122 5.70 8.18 0.30
CA PHE A 122 7.06 8.34 -0.20
C PHE A 122 7.37 7.36 -1.33
N LEU A 123 7.04 6.07 -1.16
CA LEU A 123 7.24 5.05 -2.19
C LEU A 123 6.51 5.39 -3.50
N LEU A 124 5.26 5.82 -3.42
CA LEU A 124 4.48 6.26 -4.59
C LEU A 124 5.09 7.51 -5.24
N THR A 125 5.60 8.45 -4.44
CA THR A 125 6.28 9.63 -4.98
C THR A 125 7.55 9.26 -5.78
N GLN A 126 8.26 8.21 -5.36
CA GLN A 126 9.44 7.70 -6.08
C GLN A 126 9.09 6.87 -7.32
N ASN A 127 7.90 6.25 -7.35
CA ASN A 127 7.50 5.29 -8.39
C ASN A 127 6.25 5.76 -9.14
N ARG A 128 6.42 6.72 -10.04
CA ARG A 128 5.32 7.36 -10.78
C ARG A 128 4.59 6.42 -11.75
N ASN A 129 5.16 5.26 -12.04
CA ASN A 129 4.56 4.20 -12.84
C ASN A 129 3.57 3.32 -12.04
N ILE A 130 3.38 3.56 -10.74
CA ILE A 130 2.45 2.82 -9.92
C ILE A 130 1.17 3.65 -9.72
N LEU A 131 0.03 3.04 -9.99
CA LEU A 131 -1.29 3.62 -9.74
C LEU A 131 -2.03 2.73 -8.73
N VAL A 132 -2.56 3.30 -7.66
CA VAL A 132 -3.29 2.60 -6.59
C VAL A 132 -4.76 2.98 -6.63
N ARG A 133 -5.66 2.01 -6.48
CA ARG A 133 -7.11 2.23 -6.47
C ARG A 133 -7.80 1.38 -5.43
#